data_AF-A0A2R6ARM5-F1
#
_entry.id   AF-A0A2R6ARM5-F1
#
_cell.length_a   1.000
_cell.length_b   1.000
_cell.length_c   1.000
_cell.angle_alpha   90.00
_cell.angle_beta   90.00
_cell.angle_gamma   90.00
#
_symmetry.space_group_name_H-M   'P 1'
#
loop_
_entity.id
_entity.type
_entity.pdbx_description
1 polymer ?
#
loop_
_entity_poly.entity_id
_entity_poly.type
_entity_poly.pdbx_seq_one_letter_code
_entity_poly.pdbx_strand_id
1 'polypeptide(L)' 'MDYINPEAPWPHLGWLKKELEAHGFKFRERLCVYPRYIKEKGWVDDVFLGKIKEYVGEDGLVKPKWEAF' A
#
# COMPACT_ATOMS: atom_id res chain seq x y z
N MET A 1 13.42 8.08 -14.70
CA MET A 1 13.22 7.16 -15.83
C MET A 1 13.00 5.78 -15.24
N ASP A 2 11.97 5.04 -15.71
CA ASP A 2 11.70 3.69 -15.23
C ASP A 2 12.72 2.73 -15.86
N TYR A 3 13.55 2.10 -15.03
CA TYR A 3 14.61 1.20 -15.48
C TYR A 3 14.13 -0.24 -15.63
N ILE A 4 12.90 -0.56 -15.20
CA ILE A 4 12.35 -1.91 -15.24
C ILE A 4 11.63 -2.13 -16.56
N ASN A 5 10.84 -1.16 -17.02
CA ASN A 5 10.13 -1.25 -18.30
C ASN A 5 10.18 0.08 -19.08
N PRO A 6 11.30 0.38 -19.76
CA PRO A 6 11.45 1.62 -20.51
C PRO A 6 10.43 1.79 -21.65
N GLU A 7 10.02 0.68 -22.28
CA GLU A 7 9.08 0.66 -23.41
C GLU A 7 7.61 0.88 -22.96
N ALA A 8 7.29 0.56 -21.71
CA ALA A 8 5.97 0.78 -21.12
C ALA A 8 6.11 1.13 -19.63
N PRO A 9 6.42 2.40 -19.31
CA PRO A 9 6.61 2.85 -17.94
C PRO A 9 5.31 2.72 -17.15
N TRP A 10 5.44 2.43 -15.86
CA TRP A 10 4.29 2.37 -14.98
C TRP A 10 3.61 3.75 -14.88
N PRO A 11 2.27 3.79 -14.74
CA PRO A 11 1.56 5.06 -14.60
C PRO A 11 1.96 5.79 -13.31
N HIS A 12 1.97 7.12 -13.37
CA HIS A 12 2.18 7.94 -12.18
C HIS A 12 1.04 7.76 -11.16
N LEU A 13 1.38 7.66 -9.87
CA LEU A 13 0.40 7.40 -8.80
C LEU A 13 -0.73 8.44 -8.76
N GLY A 14 -0.43 9.72 -8.96
CA GLY A 14 -1.45 10.77 -8.97
C GLY A 14 -2.46 10.64 -10.12
N TRP A 15 -2.01 10.22 -11.31
CA TRP A 15 -2.91 9.93 -12.43
C TRP A 15 -3.76 8.69 -12.14
N LEU A 16 -3.13 7.61 -11.64
CA LEU A 16 -3.81 6.37 -11.29
C LEU A 16 -4.88 6.59 -10.21
N LYS A 17 -4.57 7.38 -9.18
CA LYS A 17 -5.52 7.79 -8.14
C LYS A 17 -6.72 8.49 -8.73
N LYS A 18 -6.50 9.55 -9.53
CA LYS A 18 -7.57 10.33 -10.15
C LYS A 18 -8.49 9.44 -11.01
N GLU A 19 -7.89 8.56 -11.81
CA GLU A 19 -8.64 7.69 -12.72
C GLU A 19 -9.49 6.66 -11.97
N LEU A 20 -8.92 6.03 -10.94
CA LEU A 20 -9.64 5.07 -10.10
C LEU A 20 -10.76 5.72 -9.29
N GLU A 21 -10.51 6.89 -8.72
CA GLU A 21 -11.52 7.65 -7.97
C GLU A 21 -12.66 8.14 -8.87
N ALA A 22 -12.36 8.52 -10.13
CA ALA A 22 -13.39 8.86 -11.12
C ALA A 22 -14.32 7.68 -11.46
N HIS A 23 -13.84 6.45 -11.28
CA HIS A 23 -14.63 5.23 -11.45
C HIS A 23 -15.26 4.72 -10.14
N GLY A 24 -15.18 5.49 -9.06
CA GLY A 24 -15.80 5.16 -7.77
C GLY A 24 -14.98 4.24 -6.86
N PHE A 25 -13.71 3.95 -7.21
CA PHE A 25 -12.80 3.23 -6.33
C PHE A 25 -12.16 4.15 -5.30
N LYS A 26 -11.66 3.58 -4.20
CA LYS A 26 -10.82 4.30 -3.24
C LYS A 26 -9.37 3.94 -3.46
N PHE A 27 -8.54 4.92 -3.80
CA PHE A 27 -7.10 4.72 -3.89
C PHE A 27 -6.50 4.71 -2.48
N ARG A 28 -5.88 3.60 -2.09
CA ARG A 28 -5.34 3.37 -0.74
C ARG A 28 -4.01 2.67 -0.81
N GLU A 29 -3.08 3.07 0.05
CA GLU A 29 -1.78 2.40 0.17
C GLU A 29 -1.87 1.19 1.11
N ARG A 30 -1.12 0.15 0.78
CA ARG A 30 -0.83 -0.98 1.67
C ARG A 30 0.68 -1.14 1.77
N LEU A 31 1.15 -1.71 2.88
CA LEU A 31 2.52 -2.16 2.96
C LEU A 31 2.80 -3.29 1.94
N CYS A 32 4.09 -3.58 1.72
CA CYS A 32 4.51 -4.70 0.89
C CYS A 32 3.87 -6.02 1.37
N VAL A 33 3.82 -6.22 2.69
CA VAL A 33 3.06 -7.29 3.33
C VAL A 33 1.56 -7.04 3.21
N TYR A 34 0.80 -8.06 2.78
CA TYR A 34 -0.65 -7.94 2.63
C TYR A 34 -1.37 -7.94 4.00
N PRO A 35 -2.53 -7.25 4.12
CA PRO A 35 -3.33 -7.21 5.35
C PRO A 35 -3.60 -8.58 5.99
N ARG A 36 -3.88 -9.62 5.18
CA ARG A 36 -4.11 -10.99 5.68
C ARG A 36 -2.92 -11.54 6.47
N TYR A 37 -1.70 -11.31 5.98
CA TYR A 37 -0.48 -11.85 6.59
C TYR A 37 0.00 -11.04 7.79
N ILE A 38 -0.50 -9.81 7.96
CA ILE A 38 -0.32 -9.04 9.21
C ILE A 38 -1.21 -9.63 10.33
N LYS A 39 -2.40 -10.15 9.97
CA LYS A 39 -3.41 -10.65 10.92
C LYS A 39 -3.18 -12.11 11.31
N GLU A 40 -2.69 -12.92 10.38
CA GLU A 40 -2.36 -14.32 10.61
C GLU A 40 -1.01 -14.47 11.34
N LYS A 41 -0.95 -15.33 12.36
CA LYS A 41 0.30 -15.59 13.10
C LYS A 41 1.29 -16.41 12.25
N GLY A 42 2.58 -16.16 12.44
CA GLY A 42 3.66 -16.96 11.84
C GLY A 42 4.16 -16.49 10.47
N TRP A 43 3.51 -15.50 9.85
CA TRP A 43 3.98 -14.90 8.58
C TRP A 43 4.95 -13.74 8.78
N VAL A 44 4.75 -12.98 9.84
CA VAL A 44 5.56 -11.82 10.21
C VAL A 44 6.11 -12.08 11.60
N ASP A 45 7.42 -11.89 11.77
CA ASP A 45 8.06 -11.98 13.07
C ASP A 45 7.48 -10.93 14.03
N ASP A 46 7.22 -11.32 15.27
CA ASP A 46 6.61 -10.48 16.29
C ASP A 46 7.38 -9.16 16.51
N VAL A 47 8.70 -9.14 16.27
CA VAL A 47 9.53 -7.93 16.35
C VAL A 47 9.06 -6.82 15.41
N PHE A 48 8.49 -7.16 14.25
CA PHE A 48 8.01 -6.19 13.27
C PHE A 48 6.56 -5.78 13.48
N LEU A 49 5.76 -6.59 14.19
CA LEU A 49 4.33 -6.34 14.38
C LEU A 49 4.06 -5.00 15.08
N GLY A 50 4.90 -4.63 16.05
CA GLY A 50 4.81 -3.33 16.73
C GLY A 50 4.92 -2.18 15.73
N LYS A 51 5.99 -2.20 14.90
CA LYS A 51 6.24 -1.17 13.90
C LYS A 51 5.15 -1.14 12.83
N ILE A 52 4.71 -2.30 12.34
CA ILE A 52 3.63 -2.39 11.33
C ILE A 52 2.36 -1.73 11.84
N LYS A 53 1.95 -2.00 13.09
CA LYS A 53 0.74 -1.42 13.71
C LYS A 53 0.79 0.10 13.85
N GLU A 54 1.98 0.71 13.84
CA GLU A 54 2.10 2.17 13.79
C GLU A 54 1.66 2.74 12.43
N TYR A 55 1.95 2.03 11.34
CA TYR A 55 1.65 2.48 9.96
C TYR A 55 0.26 2.09 9.50
N VAL A 56 -0.25 0.92 9.87
CA VAL A 56 -1.51 0.39 9.34
C VAL A 56 -2.70 0.55 10.29
N GLY A 57 -3.89 0.75 9.74
CA GLY A 57 -5.16 0.75 10.46
C GLY A 57 -5.70 -0.67 10.70
N GLU A 58 -6.92 -0.76 11.21
CA GLU A 58 -7.60 -2.05 11.47
C GLU A 58 -7.90 -2.85 10.18
N ASP A 59 -8.07 -2.14 9.06
CA ASP A 59 -8.21 -2.71 7.72
C ASP A 59 -6.89 -3.32 7.22
N GLY A 60 -5.76 -3.00 7.85
CA GLY A 60 -4.41 -3.39 7.44
C GLY A 60 -3.85 -2.53 6.30
N LEU A 61 -4.55 -1.46 5.92
CA LEU A 61 -4.08 -0.47 4.96
C LEU A 61 -3.31 0.63 5.70
N VAL A 62 -2.44 1.35 4.98
CA VAL A 62 -1.66 2.45 5.54
C VAL A 62 -2.61 3.55 6.00
N LYS A 63 -2.35 4.11 7.20
CA LYS A 63 -3.12 5.24 7.73
C LYS A 63 -2.92 6.45 6.82
N PRO A 64 -3.95 7.26 6.53
CA PRO A 64 -3.85 8.39 5.60
C PRO A 64 -2.65 9.33 5.82
N LYS A 65 -2.27 9.56 7.09
CA LYS A 65 -1.11 10.41 7.43
C LYS A 65 0.26 9.88 6.97
N TRP A 66 0.32 8.61 6.58
CA TRP A 66 1.54 7.91 6.16
C TRP A 66 1.50 7.50 4.68
N GLU A 67 0.41 7.78 3.96
CA GLU A 67 0.32 7.49 2.52
C GLU A 67 1.27 8.42 1.74
N ALA A 68 1.98 7.87 0.75
CA ALA A 68 3.11 8.53 0.09
C ALA A 68 2.82 8.96 -1.37
N PHE A 69 1.55 9.22 -1.72
CA PHE A 69 1.10 9.60 -3.06
C PHE A 69 0.43 10.97 -3.12
#